data_AF-A0A9E1BF89-F1
#
_entry.id   AF-A0A9E1BF89-F1
#
_cell.length_a   1.000
_cell.length_b   1.000
_cell.length_c   1.000
_cell.angle_alpha   90.00
_cell.angle_beta   90.00
_cell.angle_gamma   90.00
#
_symmetry.space_group_name_H-M   'P 1'
#
loop_
_entity.id
_entity.type
_entity.pdbx_description
1 polymer ?
#
loop_
_entity_poly.entity_id
_entity_poly.type
_entity_poly.pdbx_seq_one_letter_code
_entity_poly.pdbx_strand_id
1 'polypeptide(L)'
;MQVQVDRQHVLTKKEKAVMRVIYQEADKQNGSCLITPIEIFEKLPLDLPFEEDELDTTLRNLEIDDYFDITRSDKKGELVYCINMQKKGLQFARVERAFKSNLVFKILLTLGLSVVTALIGVGIRQLVAFLLGQ
;
A
#
# COMPACT_ATOMS: atom_id res chain seq x y z
N MET A 1 8.46 5.90 -37.44
CA MET A 1 7.79 5.08 -36.41
C MET A 1 8.63 5.21 -35.14
N GLN A 2 8.27 6.13 -34.24
CA GLN A 2 9.04 6.33 -33.01
C GLN A 2 8.66 5.23 -32.01
N VAL A 3 9.62 4.38 -31.71
CA VAL A 3 9.51 3.37 -30.65
C VAL A 3 9.55 4.12 -29.33
N GLN A 4 8.38 4.35 -28.72
CA GLN A 4 8.29 4.79 -27.33
C GLN A 4 8.86 3.66 -26.47
N VAL A 5 10.08 3.86 -25.99
CA VAL A 5 10.67 3.03 -24.94
C VAL A 5 9.81 3.28 -23.71
N ASP A 6 8.89 2.36 -23.43
CA ASP A 6 8.06 2.32 -22.23
C ASP A 6 9.00 2.17 -21.03
N ARG A 7 9.52 3.31 -20.53
CA ARG A 7 10.21 3.33 -19.25
C ARG A 7 9.16 2.88 -18.26
N GLN A 8 9.33 1.67 -17.70
CA GLN A 8 8.58 1.28 -16.51
C GLN A 8 8.78 2.36 -15.47
N HIS A 9 7.82 3.27 -15.35
CA HIS A 9 7.84 4.30 -14.34
C HIS A 9 7.61 3.60 -13.01
N VAL A 10 8.66 3.54 -12.21
CA VAL A 10 8.59 2.97 -10.87
C VAL A 10 7.90 4.00 -10.01
N LEU A 11 6.65 3.72 -9.65
CA LEU A 11 5.87 4.54 -8.72
C LEU A 11 6.70 4.93 -7.50
N THR A 12 6.74 6.22 -7.21
CA THR A 12 7.34 6.73 -5.98
C THR A 12 6.57 6.20 -4.76
N LYS A 13 7.14 6.36 -3.55
CA LYS A 13 6.46 5.94 -2.31
C LYS A 13 5.10 6.64 -2.13
N LYS A 14 5.02 7.93 -2.50
CA LYS A 14 3.80 8.75 -2.42
C LYS A 14 2.75 8.30 -3.42
N GLU A 15 3.13 8.20 -4.70
CA GLU A 15 2.25 7.71 -5.77
C GLU A 15 1.75 6.29 -5.47
N LYS A 16 2.62 5.40 -4.98
CA LYS A 16 2.24 4.05 -4.60
C LYS A 16 1.24 4.02 -3.43
N ALA A 17 1.37 4.92 -2.47
CA ALA A 17 0.44 5.03 -1.35
C ALA A 17 -0.94 5.51 -1.83
N VAL A 18 -0.98 6.60 -2.60
CA VAL A 18 -2.22 7.16 -3.17
C VAL A 18 -2.90 6.14 -4.09
N MET A 19 -2.14 5.52 -5.00
CA MET A 19 -2.65 4.50 -5.91
C MET A 19 -3.25 3.30 -5.17
N ARG A 20 -2.66 2.91 -4.03
CA ARG A 20 -3.20 1.84 -3.19
C ARG A 20 -4.56 2.21 -2.59
N VAL A 21 -4.70 3.43 -2.08
CA VAL A 21 -5.98 3.91 -1.53
C VAL A 21 -7.05 3.91 -2.63
N ILE A 22 -6.74 4.48 -3.79
CA ILE A 22 -7.65 4.54 -4.94
C ILE A 22 -8.03 3.13 -5.41
N TYR A 23 -7.05 2.26 -5.60
CA TYR A 23 -7.30 0.88 -6.01
C TYR A 23 -8.24 0.17 -5.03
N GLN A 24 -8.01 0.31 -3.71
CA GLN A 24 -8.86 -0.33 -2.71
C GLN A 24 -10.30 0.18 -2.70
N GLU A 25 -10.53 1.46 -3.02
CA GLU A 25 -11.89 1.99 -3.15
C GLU A 25 -12.54 1.62 -4.49
N ALA A 26 -11.78 1.60 -5.58
CA ALA A 26 -12.27 1.22 -6.89
C ALA A 26 -12.54 -0.29 -7.01
N ASP A 27 -11.75 -1.14 -6.36
CA ASP A 27 -11.93 -2.60 -6.34
C ASP A 27 -13.27 -3.00 -5.71
N LYS A 28 -13.77 -2.21 -4.74
CA LYS A 28 -15.10 -2.40 -4.14
C LYS A 28 -16.25 -2.05 -5.09
N GLN A 29 -16.00 -1.21 -6.09
CA GLN A 29 -16.99 -0.57 -6.95
C GLN A 29 -16.69 -0.85 -8.44
N ASN A 30 -16.32 -2.11 -8.75
CA ASN A 30 -16.12 -2.62 -10.12
C ASN A 30 -15.14 -1.79 -10.98
N GLY A 31 -14.09 -1.24 -10.37
CA GLY A 31 -13.05 -0.49 -11.08
C GLY A 31 -13.34 1.00 -11.22
N SER A 32 -14.34 1.54 -10.53
CA SER A 32 -14.60 2.98 -10.46
C SER A 32 -14.83 3.40 -9.01
N CYS A 33 -14.51 4.62 -8.62
CA CYS A 33 -14.83 5.11 -7.29
C CYS A 33 -15.08 6.62 -7.25
N LEU A 34 -15.89 7.03 -6.29
CA LEU A 34 -16.04 8.40 -5.85
C LEU A 34 -15.30 8.54 -4.53
N ILE A 35 -14.39 9.50 -4.42
CA ILE A 35 -13.60 9.71 -3.20
C ILE A 35 -13.31 11.18 -3.00
N THR A 36 -13.38 11.66 -1.76
CA THR A 36 -13.03 13.05 -1.41
C THR A 36 -11.53 13.17 -1.09
N PRO A 37 -10.92 14.36 -1.18
CA PRO A 37 -9.54 14.57 -0.74
C PRO A 37 -9.31 14.10 0.70
N ILE A 38 -10.26 14.41 1.60
CA ILE A 38 -10.21 14.05 3.02
C ILE A 38 -10.17 12.52 3.18
N GLU A 39 -11.05 11.79 2.48
CA GLU A 39 -11.06 10.33 2.52
C GLU A 39 -9.76 9.70 2.02
N ILE A 40 -9.07 10.35 1.08
CA ILE A 40 -7.73 9.91 0.64
C ILE A 40 -6.73 10.07 1.79
N PHE A 41 -6.67 11.26 2.40
CA PHE A 41 -5.74 11.55 3.49
C PHE A 41 -5.95 10.65 4.71
N GLU A 42 -7.20 10.36 5.08
CA GLU A 42 -7.53 9.45 6.19
C GLU A 42 -7.00 8.02 5.98
N LYS A 43 -6.90 7.58 4.73
CA LYS A 43 -6.44 6.22 4.37
C LYS A 43 -4.95 6.15 4.05
N LEU A 44 -4.29 7.30 3.93
CA LEU A 44 -2.85 7.33 3.72
C LEU A 44 -2.11 6.86 4.99
N PRO A 45 -0.95 6.20 4.82
CA PRO A 45 -0.13 5.80 5.97
C PRO A 45 0.40 7.04 6.70
N LEU A 46 0.15 7.12 8.01
CA LEU A 46 0.57 8.24 8.87
C LEU A 46 2.10 8.46 8.90
N ASP A 47 2.88 7.41 8.62
CA ASP A 47 4.34 7.45 8.59
C ASP A 47 4.91 8.16 7.35
N LEU A 48 4.04 8.55 6.40
CA LEU A 48 4.43 9.19 5.14
C LEU A 48 4.21 10.70 5.22
N PRO A 49 5.26 11.54 5.11
CA PRO A 49 5.08 12.98 4.97
C PRO A 49 4.43 13.25 3.61
N PHE A 50 3.19 13.71 3.65
CA PHE A 50 2.38 14.00 2.48
C PHE A 50 1.68 15.34 2.72
N GLU A 51 2.02 16.35 1.91
CA GLU A 51 1.43 17.68 2.01
C GLU A 51 0.17 17.78 1.14
N GLU A 52 -0.73 18.70 1.46
CA GLU A 52 -2.06 18.77 0.85
C GLU A 52 -1.98 19.18 -0.64
N ASP A 53 -1.05 20.07 -0.97
CA ASP A 53 -0.74 20.56 -2.32
C ASP A 53 -0.10 19.49 -3.22
N GLU A 54 0.55 18.49 -2.63
CA GLU A 54 1.14 17.38 -3.37
C GLU A 54 0.09 16.38 -3.88
N LEU A 55 -1.13 16.37 -3.31
CA LEU A 55 -2.16 15.40 -3.68
C LEU A 55 -2.56 15.55 -5.15
N ASP A 56 -2.89 16.76 -5.57
CA ASP A 56 -3.31 17.03 -6.95
C ASP A 56 -2.21 16.70 -7.96
N THR A 57 -0.96 17.01 -7.60
CA THR A 57 0.21 16.67 -8.43
C THR A 57 0.37 15.15 -8.53
N THR A 58 0.24 14.43 -7.42
CA THR A 58 0.35 12.98 -7.37
C THR A 58 -0.76 12.30 -8.18
N LEU A 59 -2.00 12.76 -8.03
CA LEU A 59 -3.15 12.27 -8.80
C LEU A 59 -2.96 12.49 -10.30
N ARG A 60 -2.47 13.67 -10.68
CA ARG A 60 -2.20 14.01 -12.07
C ARG A 60 -1.07 13.18 -12.67
N ASN A 61 -0.01 12.90 -11.92
CA ASN A 61 1.06 12.00 -12.39
C ASN A 61 0.52 10.59 -12.63
N LEU A 62 -0.28 10.06 -11.70
CA LEU A 62 -0.91 8.75 -11.83
C LEU A 62 -1.87 8.66 -13.02
N GLU A 63 -2.61 9.74 -13.31
CA GLU A 63 -3.46 9.88 -14.49
C GLU A 63 -2.61 9.86 -15.78
N ILE A 64 -1.54 10.66 -15.85
CA ILE A 64 -0.62 10.70 -17.00
C ILE A 64 0.01 9.33 -17.29
N ASP A 65 0.26 8.55 -16.23
CA ASP A 65 0.84 7.21 -16.33
C ASP A 65 -0.18 6.11 -16.73
N ASP A 66 -1.42 6.49 -17.08
CA ASP A 66 -2.52 5.60 -17.49
C ASP A 66 -2.96 4.62 -16.38
N TYR A 67 -2.84 4.99 -15.10
CA TYR A 67 -3.38 4.16 -14.01
C TYR A 67 -4.90 4.28 -13.92
N PHE A 68 -5.44 5.49 -14.08
CA PHE A 68 -6.87 5.80 -14.02
C PHE A 68 -7.14 7.14 -14.68
N ASP A 69 -8.41 7.40 -15.01
CA ASP A 69 -8.90 8.72 -15.41
C ASP A 69 -9.55 9.40 -14.20
N ILE A 70 -9.36 10.70 -14.02
CA ILE A 70 -9.94 11.45 -12.90
C ILE A 70 -10.77 12.64 -13.40
N THR A 71 -12.02 12.72 -12.95
CA THR A 71 -12.91 13.86 -13.17
C THR A 71 -13.21 14.53 -11.83
N ARG A 72 -12.99 15.84 -11.75
CA ARG A 72 -13.33 16.63 -10.56
C ARG A 72 -14.81 17.03 -10.65
N SER A 73 -15.59 16.67 -9.64
CA SER A 73 -17.00 17.03 -9.54
C SER A 73 -17.26 17.77 -8.24
N ASP A 74 -18.18 18.73 -8.28
CA ASP A 74 -18.76 19.30 -7.07
C ASP A 74 -19.98 18.46 -6.69
N LYS A 75 -20.06 18.05 -5.42
CA LYS A 75 -21.24 17.43 -4.84
C LYS A 75 -21.61 18.19 -3.57
N LYS A 76 -22.65 19.03 -3.65
CA LYS A 76 -23.17 19.83 -2.52
C LYS A 76 -22.14 20.82 -1.94
N GLY A 77 -21.28 21.39 -2.79
CA GLY A 77 -20.22 22.32 -2.39
C GLY A 77 -18.94 21.63 -1.91
N GLU A 78 -18.86 20.31 -1.99
CA GLU A 78 -17.68 19.51 -1.64
C GLU A 78 -17.03 18.95 -2.91
N LEU A 79 -15.70 19.04 -2.99
CA LEU A 79 -14.92 18.47 -4.08
C LEU A 79 -14.89 16.94 -3.96
N VAL A 80 -15.34 16.26 -5.01
CA VAL A 80 -15.30 14.80 -5.12
C VAL A 80 -14.54 14.41 -6.39
N TYR A 81 -13.62 13.46 -6.25
CA TYR A 81 -12.93 12.85 -7.38
C TYR A 81 -13.72 11.65 -7.89
N CYS A 82 -14.12 11.73 -9.15
CA CYS A 82 -14.67 10.61 -9.90
C CYS A 82 -13.54 9.90 -10.63
N ILE A 83 -13.15 8.73 -10.15
CA ILE A 83 -12.02 7.98 -10.66
C ILE A 83 -12.51 6.73 -11.38
N ASN A 84 -11.98 6.49 -12.58
CA ASN A 84 -12.23 5.28 -13.35
C ASN A 84 -10.91 4.56 -13.66
N MET A 85 -10.78 3.32 -13.23
CA MET A 85 -9.53 2.58 -13.33
C MET A 85 -9.26 2.14 -14.75
N GLN A 86 -8.02 2.34 -15.19
CA GLN A 86 -7.53 1.78 -16.44
C GLN A 86 -6.90 0.40 -16.23
N LYS A 87 -6.51 -0.26 -17.33
CA LYS A 87 -5.91 -1.60 -17.30
C LYS A 87 -4.63 -1.67 -16.44
N LYS A 88 -3.75 -0.65 -16.50
CA LYS A 88 -2.53 -0.62 -15.66
C LYS A 88 -2.89 -0.49 -14.18
N GLY A 89 -3.88 0.35 -13.87
CA GLY A 89 -4.42 0.48 -12.52
C GLY A 89 -4.96 -0.83 -11.95
N LEU A 90 -5.74 -1.58 -12.72
CA LEU A 90 -6.27 -2.88 -12.28
C LEU A 90 -5.17 -3.94 -12.09
N GLN A 91 -4.06 -3.84 -12.85
CA GLN A 91 -2.91 -4.74 -12.65
C GLN A 91 -2.17 -4.48 -11.33
N PHE A 92 -2.38 -3.31 -10.69
CA PHE A 92 -1.83 -2.99 -9.37
C PHE A 92 -2.29 -3.97 -8.27
N ALA A 93 -3.42 -4.67 -8.48
CA ALA A 93 -3.89 -5.77 -7.63
C ALA A 93 -2.79 -6.79 -7.28
N ARG A 94 -1.93 -7.11 -8.27
CA ARG A 94 -0.83 -8.05 -8.10
C ARG A 94 0.23 -7.52 -7.14
N VAL A 95 0.53 -6.22 -7.23
CA VAL A 95 1.48 -5.52 -6.36
C VAL A 95 0.95 -5.48 -4.93
N GLU A 96 -0.35 -5.21 -4.75
CA GLU A 96 -0.95 -5.21 -3.41
C GLU A 96 -0.93 -6.60 -2.76
N ARG A 97 -1.26 -7.65 -3.54
CA ARG A 97 -1.21 -9.04 -3.06
C ARG A 97 0.20 -9.46 -2.66
N ALA A 98 1.21 -9.09 -3.45
CA ALA A 98 2.61 -9.33 -3.12
C ALA A 98 3.04 -8.59 -1.84
N PHE A 99 2.56 -7.36 -1.64
CA PHE A 99 2.82 -6.60 -0.43
C PHE A 99 2.22 -7.26 0.83
N LYS A 100 0.94 -7.64 0.77
CA LYS A 100 0.24 -8.30 1.91
C LYS A 100 0.91 -9.63 2.27
N SER A 101 1.19 -10.48 1.28
CA SER A 101 1.82 -11.79 1.52
C SER A 101 3.23 -11.66 2.12
N ASN A 102 4.04 -10.73 1.64
CA ASN A 102 5.37 -10.47 2.22
C ASN A 102 5.29 -9.96 3.66
N LEU A 103 4.32 -9.11 3.98
CA LEU A 103 4.11 -8.61 5.34
C LEU A 103 3.71 -9.76 6.28
N VAL A 104 2.76 -10.59 5.87
CA VAL A 104 2.34 -11.78 6.65
C VAL A 104 3.50 -12.75 6.84
N PHE A 105 4.27 -13.04 5.80
CA PHE A 105 5.44 -13.92 5.88
C PHE A 105 6.47 -13.38 6.88
N LYS A 106 6.76 -12.08 6.86
CA LYS A 106 7.68 -11.44 7.83
C LYS A 106 7.17 -11.56 9.27
N ILE A 107 5.88 -11.33 9.52
CA ILE A 107 5.31 -11.47 10.87
C ILE A 107 5.40 -12.93 11.34
N LEU A 108 5.05 -13.89 10.47
CA LEU A 108 5.11 -15.31 10.78
C LEU A 108 6.55 -15.75 11.11
N LEU A 109 7.52 -15.29 10.32
CA LEU A 109 8.94 -15.57 10.52
C LEU A 109 9.44 -15.01 11.87
N THR A 110 9.09 -13.76 12.20
CA THR A 110 9.46 -13.14 13.47
C THR A 110 8.86 -13.88 14.67
N LEU A 111 7.59 -14.29 14.58
CA LEU A 111 6.94 -15.09 15.62
C LEU A 111 7.60 -16.47 15.76
N GLY A 112 7.90 -17.13 14.64
CA GLY A 112 8.60 -18.42 14.65
C GLY A 112 9.97 -18.36 15.32
N LEU A 113 10.78 -17.34 14.98
CA LEU A 113 12.09 -17.12 15.60
C LEU A 113 11.97 -16.77 17.10
N SER A 114 10.96 -16.00 17.49
CA SER A 114 10.70 -15.66 18.88
C SER A 114 10.44 -16.92 19.72
N VAL A 115 9.63 -17.86 19.22
CA VAL A 115 9.34 -19.12 19.90
C VAL A 115 10.60 -19.98 20.04
N VAL A 116 11.40 -20.13 18.98
CA VAL A 116 12.66 -20.91 19.02
C VAL A 116 13.63 -20.32 20.03
N THR A 117 13.77 -19.00 20.07
CA THR A 117 14.64 -18.30 21.01
C THR A 117 14.18 -18.52 22.46
N ALA A 118 12.87 -18.49 22.71
CA ALA A 118 12.30 -18.75 24.03
C ALA A 118 12.59 -20.19 24.50
N LEU A 119 12.45 -21.18 23.61
CA LEU A 119 12.75 -22.58 23.93
C LEU A 119 14.23 -22.79 24.27
N ILE A 120 15.14 -22.16 23.54
CA ILE A 120 16.58 -22.20 23.84
C ILE A 120 16.85 -21.61 25.23
N GLY A 121 16.23 -20.46 25.55
CA GLY A 121 16.36 -19.84 26.87
C GLY A 121 15.87 -20.74 28.02
N VAL A 122 14.74 -21.43 27.84
CA VAL A 122 14.24 -22.41 28.82
C VAL A 122 15.16 -23.62 28.92
N GLY A 123 15.67 -24.12 27.79
CA GLY A 123 16.61 -25.24 27.75
C GLY A 123 17.90 -24.94 28.50
N ILE A 124 18.48 -23.74 28.32
CA ILE A 124 19.66 -23.30 29.07
C ILE A 124 19.36 -23.24 30.56
N ARG A 125 18.20 -22.69 30.96
CA ARG A 125 17.81 -22.65 32.38
C ARG A 125 17.70 -24.05 32.98
N GLN A 126 17.12 -25.01 32.27
CA GLN A 126 17.04 -26.40 32.74
C GLN A 126 18.41 -27.08 32.82
N LEU A 127 19.29 -26.83 31.85
CA LEU A 127 20.66 -27.35 31.87
C LEU A 127 21.46 -26.78 33.06
N VAL A 128 21.35 -25.48 33.31
CA VAL A 128 22.01 -24.81 34.43
C VAL A 128 21.44 -25.32 35.76
N ALA A 129 20.13 -25.51 35.87
CA ALA A 129 19.50 -26.10 37.07
C ALA A 129 19.99 -27.53 37.34
N PHE A 130 20.10 -28.34 36.29
CA PHE A 130 20.63 -29.71 36.38
C PHE A 130 22.12 -29.74 36.78
N LEU A 131 22.94 -28.81 36.27
CA LEU A 131 24.38 -28.74 36.60
C LEU A 131 24.66 -28.15 37.98
N LEU A 132 23.82 -27.23 38.48
CA LEU A 132 23.96 -26.63 39.81
C LEU A 132 23.46 -27.55 40.95
N GLY A 133 23.00 -28.76 40.65
CA GLY A 133 22.78 -29.81 41.65
C GLY A 133 21.64 -29.50 42.63
N GLN A 134 20.46 -29.18 42.10
CA GLN A 134 19.20 -29.39 42.82
C GLN A 134 18.53 -30.68 42.33
#